data_AF-A0A941N3P3-F1
#
_entry.id   AF-A0A941N3P3-F1
#
_cell.length_a   1.000
_cell.length_b   1.000
_cell.length_c   1.000
_cell.angle_alpha   90.00
_cell.angle_beta   90.00
_cell.angle_gamma   90.00
#
_symmetry.space_group_name_H-M   'P 1'
#
loop_
_entity.id
_entity.type
_entity.pdbx_description
1 polymer ?
#
loop_
_entity_poly.entity_id
_entity_poly.type
_entity_poly.pdbx_seq_one_letter_code
_entity_poly.pdbx_strand_id
1 'polypeptide(L)'
;MNSWGDRRFVAWARVACLVGVCLFCATRSPGDEAGLGETSARYYRELRSRGLHRLAESYCLERLARRDLPAAERADLTLELSRTLEDHAERATGSEQEQLWTRAFAVVSDLLASEPDNPRRIVLEVQRACLPASIGHTRRLRSDLEPFDTTLRQRAVETLETAVAALRDIEPRLEAPPAKTKSAHPGSLRPAERKAAQLQVRFRLAVALLDLAHLRVDPAAERKAAVVEAQKLLKGVGESAEDDTLVWRARMEFVQGCLLLDDFARTQRTLDALEQADPPAEFVDRLLALRVRLLLAQKEFRSALALLKQREQAPGIVPGELQALAVEVALADWRSRHPESDARLSP
;
A
#
# COMPACT_ATOMS: atom_id res chain seq x y z
N MET A 1 22.57 23.74 64.26
CA MET A 1 23.03 22.85 63.18
C MET A 1 21.89 22.75 62.18
N ASN A 2 21.77 23.73 61.30
CA ASN A 2 22.27 23.73 59.91
C ASN A 2 21.35 22.88 59.04
N SER A 3 20.35 23.44 58.35
CA SER A 3 20.43 24.30 57.15
C SER A 3 19.78 23.52 56.01
N TRP A 4 18.50 23.79 55.72
CA TRP A 4 17.90 23.47 54.44
C TRP A 4 17.38 24.77 53.86
N GLY A 5 18.27 25.42 53.12
CA GLY A 5 17.96 26.56 52.29
C GLY A 5 17.39 26.10 50.95
N ASP A 6 16.39 26.86 50.52
CA ASP A 6 16.34 27.49 49.20
C ASP A 6 16.43 26.59 47.95
N ARG A 7 15.28 26.44 47.27
CA ARG A 7 14.93 27.17 46.02
C ARG A 7 13.58 26.62 45.52
N ARG A 8 12.47 27.38 45.60
CA ARG A 8 12.03 28.45 44.67
C ARG A 8 11.86 27.91 43.23
N PHE A 9 10.82 28.18 42.44
CA PHE A 9 9.66 29.07 42.50
C PHE A 9 8.77 28.71 41.28
N VAL A 10 7.44 28.70 41.45
CA VAL A 10 6.42 29.41 40.64
C VAL A 10 6.60 29.36 39.10
N ALA A 11 5.83 28.55 38.38
CA ALA A 11 4.56 28.90 37.70
C ALA A 11 4.69 29.97 36.58
N TRP A 12 4.09 29.72 35.42
CA TRP A 12 3.07 30.56 34.75
C TRP A 12 2.82 30.10 33.29
N ALA A 13 1.54 30.12 32.95
CA ALA A 13 0.86 29.87 31.68
C ALA A 13 1.45 30.57 30.43
N ARG A 14 1.12 30.05 29.23
CA ARG A 14 0.38 30.82 28.19
C ARG A 14 -0.03 30.02 26.96
N VAL A 15 -1.33 30.11 26.67
CA VAL A 15 -1.99 29.98 25.37
C VAL A 15 -1.74 31.26 24.56
N ALA A 16 -1.35 31.17 23.28
CA ALA A 16 -1.71 32.13 22.23
C ALA A 16 -1.16 31.72 20.84
N CYS A 17 -2.08 31.68 19.87
CA CYS A 17 -2.00 32.08 18.46
C CYS A 17 -0.63 32.16 17.75
N LEU A 18 -0.51 31.48 16.61
CA LEU A 18 0.08 32.04 15.38
C LEU A 18 -0.45 31.27 14.15
N VAL A 19 -1.58 31.75 13.62
CA VAL A 19 -1.95 31.54 12.22
C VAL A 19 -1.08 32.50 11.40
N GLY A 20 0.05 31.98 10.94
CA GLY A 20 0.95 32.68 10.03
C GLY A 20 0.51 32.43 8.60
N VAL A 21 -0.21 33.40 8.04
CA VAL A 21 -0.49 33.53 6.60
C VAL A 21 0.85 33.75 5.89
N CYS A 22 1.40 32.70 5.29
CA CYS A 22 2.47 32.83 4.30
C CYS A 22 1.85 33.11 2.93
N LEU A 23 1.61 34.40 2.65
CA LEU A 23 1.54 34.92 1.29
C LEU A 23 2.92 34.71 0.65
N PHE A 24 3.07 33.65 -0.16
CA PHE A 24 4.17 33.54 -1.09
C PHE A 24 3.67 33.91 -2.49
N CYS A 25 3.97 35.15 -2.90
CA CYS A 25 3.90 35.57 -4.28
C CYS A 25 5.01 34.85 -5.06
N ALA A 26 4.68 33.71 -5.68
CA ALA A 26 5.52 33.13 -6.72
C ALA A 26 5.09 33.72 -8.08
N THR A 27 5.86 34.68 -8.56
CA THR A 27 5.86 35.12 -9.96
C THR A 27 6.28 33.94 -10.84
N ARG A 28 5.31 33.29 -11.47
CA ARG A 28 5.54 32.20 -12.44
C ARG A 28 5.55 32.81 -13.84
N SER A 29 6.70 32.72 -14.51
CA SER A 29 6.86 32.93 -15.95
C SER A 29 7.75 31.79 -16.49
N PRO A 30 7.79 31.54 -17.80
CA PRO A 30 7.10 30.41 -18.40
C PRO A 30 8.11 29.37 -18.88
N GLY A 31 7.80 28.10 -18.68
CA GLY A 31 8.64 27.00 -19.13
C GLY A 31 7.89 25.70 -18.94
N ASP A 32 6.93 25.47 -19.83
CA ASP A 32 6.57 24.20 -20.49
C ASP A 32 7.05 22.86 -19.89
N GLU A 33 6.97 22.67 -18.56
CA GLU A 33 7.02 21.35 -17.95
C GLU A 33 5.61 20.76 -18.01
N ALA A 34 5.31 20.12 -19.14
CA ALA A 34 4.06 19.40 -19.37
C ALA A 34 3.95 18.18 -18.43
N GLY A 35 3.54 18.43 -17.19
CA GLY A 35 3.16 17.45 -16.17
C GLY A 35 3.13 18.06 -14.77
N LEU A 36 2.45 17.41 -13.82
CA LEU A 36 2.62 17.74 -12.41
C LEU A 36 4.07 17.45 -12.02
N GLY A 37 4.89 18.50 -11.84
CA GLY A 37 6.27 18.35 -11.39
C GLY A 37 6.37 17.57 -10.07
N GLU A 38 7.54 17.00 -9.78
CA GLU A 38 7.80 16.14 -8.61
C GLU A 38 7.30 16.75 -7.29
N THR A 39 7.40 18.08 -7.14
CA THR A 39 6.89 18.82 -5.98
C THR A 39 5.39 18.65 -5.77
N SER A 40 4.59 18.62 -6.85
CA SER A 40 3.14 18.43 -6.77
C SER A 40 2.77 17.00 -6.40
N ALA A 41 3.43 16.00 -7.00
CA ALA A 41 3.19 14.59 -6.65
C ALA A 41 3.55 14.32 -5.17
N ARG A 42 4.66 14.88 -4.69
CA ARG A 42 5.04 14.83 -3.28
C ARG A 42 4.01 15.51 -2.38
N TYR A 43 3.49 16.67 -2.77
CA TYR A 43 2.45 17.38 -2.01
C TYR A 43 1.21 16.50 -1.78
N TYR A 44 0.66 15.87 -2.83
CA TYR A 44 -0.49 14.98 -2.68
C TYR A 44 -0.17 13.74 -1.83
N ARG A 45 1.04 13.17 -1.98
CA ARG A 45 1.50 12.04 -1.15
C ARG A 45 1.52 12.39 0.33
N GLU A 46 2.00 13.59 0.69
CA GLU A 46 2.02 14.09 2.06
C GLU A 46 0.62 14.36 2.62
N LEU A 47 -0.33 14.83 1.80
CA LEU A 47 -1.71 14.98 2.23
C LEU A 47 -2.34 13.61 2.54
N ARG A 48 -2.15 12.63 1.66
CA ARG A 48 -2.65 11.24 1.83
C ARG A 48 -2.04 10.56 3.06
N SER A 49 -0.73 10.65 3.25
CA SER A 49 -0.05 10.03 4.40
C SER A 49 -0.54 10.56 5.75
N ARG A 50 -1.05 11.79 5.79
CA ARG A 50 -1.62 12.45 6.98
C ARG A 50 -3.13 12.28 7.11
N GLY A 51 -3.78 11.55 6.21
CA GLY A 51 -5.23 11.37 6.24
C GLY A 51 -6.05 12.59 5.78
N LEU A 52 -5.42 13.55 5.08
CA LEU A 52 -6.07 14.77 4.60
C LEU A 52 -6.73 14.58 3.22
N HIS A 53 -7.47 13.48 3.05
CA HIS A 53 -8.03 13.07 1.77
C HIS A 53 -9.00 14.08 1.18
N ARG A 54 -9.93 14.59 1.99
CA ARG A 54 -10.93 15.57 1.54
C ARG A 54 -10.31 16.86 1.01
N LEU A 55 -9.19 17.29 1.59
CA LEU A 55 -8.44 18.46 1.12
C LEU A 55 -7.78 18.17 -0.23
N ALA A 56 -7.12 17.03 -0.35
CA ALA A 56 -6.51 16.60 -1.61
C ALA A 56 -7.55 16.42 -2.74
N GLU A 57 -8.71 15.84 -2.44
CA GLU A 57 -9.84 15.71 -3.37
C GLU A 57 -10.33 17.07 -3.84
N SER A 58 -10.63 17.98 -2.89
CA SER A 58 -11.16 19.31 -3.19
C SER A 58 -10.20 20.10 -4.08
N TYR A 59 -8.90 20.03 -3.77
CA TYR A 59 -7.86 20.71 -4.54
C TYR A 59 -7.72 20.13 -5.97
N CYS A 60 -7.81 18.81 -6.14
CA CYS A 60 -7.83 18.19 -7.47
C CYS A 60 -9.05 18.65 -8.28
N LEU A 61 -10.24 18.60 -7.67
CA LEU A 61 -11.50 18.96 -8.32
C LEU A 61 -11.54 20.44 -8.73
N GLU A 62 -11.08 21.34 -7.86
CA GLU A 62 -10.97 22.77 -8.16
C GLU A 62 -10.05 23.03 -9.36
N ARG A 63 -8.89 22.36 -9.42
CA ARG A 63 -7.96 22.48 -10.55
C ARG A 63 -8.50 21.86 -11.84
N LEU A 64 -9.17 20.70 -11.75
CA LEU A 64 -9.80 20.02 -12.89
C LEU A 64 -10.99 20.81 -13.47
N ALA A 65 -11.63 21.65 -12.67
CA ALA A 65 -12.71 22.52 -13.13
C ALA A 65 -12.24 23.65 -14.07
N ARG A 66 -10.93 23.91 -14.17
CA ARG A 66 -10.36 24.89 -15.09
C ARG A 66 -10.50 24.43 -16.55
N ARG A 67 -10.99 25.33 -17.42
CA ARG A 67 -11.21 25.04 -18.84
C ARG A 67 -9.91 25.03 -19.66
N ASP A 68 -8.90 25.78 -19.22
CA ASP A 68 -7.63 26.03 -19.90
C ASP A 68 -6.52 25.05 -19.50
N LEU A 69 -6.87 23.86 -19.01
CA LEU A 69 -5.90 22.90 -18.48
C LEU A 69 -5.27 22.04 -19.61
N PRO A 70 -3.93 22.01 -19.75
CA PRO A 70 -3.26 21.14 -20.70
C PRO A 70 -3.61 19.66 -20.48
N ALA A 71 -3.72 18.87 -21.56
CA ALA A 71 -4.15 17.47 -21.48
C ALA A 71 -3.27 16.61 -20.54
N ALA A 72 -1.94 16.83 -20.55
CA ALA A 72 -1.03 16.13 -19.66
C ALA A 72 -1.27 16.49 -18.18
N GLU A 73 -1.49 17.77 -17.87
CA GLU A 73 -1.76 18.23 -16.50
C GLU A 73 -3.13 17.73 -16.01
N ARG A 74 -4.14 17.70 -16.90
CA ARG A 74 -5.46 17.11 -16.62
C ARG A 74 -5.35 15.64 -16.27
N ALA A 75 -4.55 14.88 -17.02
CA ALA A 75 -4.30 13.47 -16.74
C ALA A 75 -3.58 13.26 -15.40
N ASP A 76 -2.56 14.05 -15.11
CA ASP A 76 -1.83 13.95 -13.85
C ASP A 76 -2.71 14.32 -12.63
N LEU A 77 -3.57 15.35 -12.74
CA LEU A 77 -4.54 15.69 -11.70
C LEU A 77 -5.63 14.62 -11.53
N THR A 78 -6.08 14.01 -12.63
CA THR A 78 -7.05 12.90 -12.59
C THR A 78 -6.44 11.66 -11.93
N LEU A 79 -5.17 11.38 -12.23
CA LEU A 79 -4.40 10.33 -11.58
C LEU A 79 -4.27 10.57 -10.08
N GLU A 80 -3.93 11.79 -9.65
CA GLU A 80 -3.82 12.13 -8.23
C GLU A 80 -5.18 12.10 -7.52
N LEU A 81 -6.27 12.48 -8.19
CA LEU A 81 -7.62 12.33 -7.66
C LEU A 81 -7.99 10.86 -7.46
N SER A 82 -7.74 10.00 -8.45
CA SER A 82 -8.00 8.56 -8.35
C SER A 82 -7.22 7.91 -7.21
N ARG A 83 -5.91 8.20 -7.09
CA ARG A 83 -5.07 7.74 -5.98
C ARG A 83 -5.50 8.26 -4.62
N THR A 84 -6.04 9.49 -4.56
CA THR A 84 -6.57 10.05 -3.31
C THR A 84 -7.88 9.39 -2.92
N LEU A 85 -8.75 9.10 -3.89
CA LEU A 85 -9.98 8.38 -3.65
C LEU A 85 -9.67 6.95 -3.19
N GLU A 86 -8.74 6.24 -3.84
CA GLU A 86 -8.18 4.92 -3.46
C GLU A 86 -7.40 4.94 -2.13
N ASP A 87 -6.81 6.09 -1.79
CA ASP A 87 -6.28 6.47 -0.49
C ASP A 87 -7.32 6.40 0.65
N HIS A 88 -8.29 7.28 0.50
CA HIS A 88 -9.36 7.58 1.46
C HIS A 88 -10.17 6.33 1.78
N ALA A 89 -10.55 5.72 0.68
CA ALA A 89 -10.94 4.37 0.53
C ALA A 89 -10.41 3.34 1.53
N GLU A 90 -9.13 3.00 1.48
CA GLU A 90 -8.56 1.92 2.28
C GLU A 90 -8.82 2.10 3.80
N ARG A 91 -9.18 3.33 4.23
CA ARG A 91 -9.54 3.70 5.60
C ARG A 91 -11.05 3.82 5.85
N ALA A 92 -11.88 3.93 4.81
CA ALA A 92 -13.33 3.99 4.90
C ALA A 92 -13.94 2.59 5.09
N THR A 93 -15.20 2.53 5.53
CA THR A 93 -15.94 1.26 5.70
C THR A 93 -17.36 1.35 5.14
N GLY A 94 -18.00 0.18 4.96
CA GLY A 94 -19.40 0.12 4.54
C GLY A 94 -19.66 0.69 3.15
N SER A 95 -20.78 1.40 2.99
CA SER A 95 -21.20 1.95 1.70
C SER A 95 -20.32 3.10 1.19
N GLU A 96 -19.73 3.89 2.10
CA GLU A 96 -18.80 4.97 1.72
C GLU A 96 -17.57 4.40 1.01
N GLN A 97 -17.08 3.25 1.50
CA GLN A 97 -16.00 2.49 0.90
C GLN A 97 -16.27 2.19 -0.58
N GLU A 98 -17.36 1.50 -0.90
CA GLU A 98 -17.69 1.12 -2.27
C GLU A 98 -17.96 2.33 -3.19
N GLN A 99 -18.55 3.41 -2.65
CA GLN A 99 -18.76 4.66 -3.40
C GLN A 99 -17.44 5.32 -3.81
N LEU A 100 -16.47 5.38 -2.89
CA LEU A 100 -15.15 5.90 -3.16
C LEU A 100 -14.43 5.04 -4.23
N TRP A 101 -14.62 3.71 -4.27
CA TRP A 101 -13.94 2.84 -5.26
C TRP A 101 -14.51 3.11 -6.63
N THR A 102 -15.84 3.19 -6.68
CA THR A 102 -16.58 3.53 -7.88
C THR A 102 -16.13 4.87 -8.44
N ARG A 103 -16.00 5.90 -7.58
CA ARG A 103 -15.49 7.22 -7.99
C ARG A 103 -14.03 7.15 -8.46
N ALA A 104 -13.15 6.43 -7.76
CA ALA A 104 -11.74 6.31 -8.13
C ALA A 104 -11.55 5.69 -9.53
N PHE A 105 -12.40 4.72 -9.88
CA PHE A 105 -12.43 4.08 -11.19
C PHE A 105 -13.06 4.97 -12.27
N ALA A 106 -14.18 5.63 -11.94
CA ALA A 106 -14.92 6.48 -12.87
C ALA A 106 -14.07 7.64 -13.38
N VAL A 107 -13.39 8.38 -12.49
CA VAL A 107 -12.61 9.57 -12.91
C VAL A 107 -11.53 9.25 -13.94
N VAL A 108 -10.88 8.09 -13.83
CA VAL A 108 -9.86 7.64 -14.79
C VAL A 108 -10.51 7.15 -16.08
N SER A 109 -11.59 6.38 -15.96
CA SER A 109 -12.29 5.78 -17.10
C SER A 109 -12.96 6.84 -17.98
N ASP A 110 -13.57 7.85 -17.37
CA ASP A 110 -14.20 8.96 -18.06
C ASP A 110 -13.18 9.77 -18.86
N LEU A 111 -12.01 10.05 -18.28
CA LEU A 111 -10.93 10.73 -19.01
C LEU A 111 -10.38 9.87 -20.16
N LEU A 112 -10.16 8.58 -19.95
CA LEU A 112 -9.68 7.67 -20.99
C LEU A 112 -10.65 7.53 -22.18
N ALA A 113 -11.96 7.68 -21.93
CA ALA A 113 -13.00 7.62 -22.94
C ALA A 113 -13.15 8.96 -23.69
N SER A 114 -13.08 10.08 -22.96
CA SER A 114 -13.25 11.43 -23.53
C SER A 114 -12.00 11.96 -24.24
N GLU A 115 -10.80 11.55 -23.83
CA GLU A 115 -9.53 11.98 -24.41
C GLU A 115 -8.67 10.77 -24.85
N PRO A 116 -9.06 10.09 -25.95
CA PRO A 116 -8.37 8.88 -26.39
C PRO A 116 -6.89 9.11 -26.73
N ASP A 117 -6.54 10.29 -27.23
CA ASP A 117 -5.19 10.67 -27.66
C ASP A 117 -4.36 11.37 -26.56
N ASN A 118 -4.78 11.29 -25.28
CA ASN A 118 -4.07 11.95 -24.19
C ASN A 118 -2.61 11.43 -24.06
N PRO A 119 -1.59 12.32 -23.98
CA PRO A 119 -0.18 11.89 -23.96
C PRO A 119 0.20 11.06 -22.71
N ARG A 120 -0.57 11.17 -21.62
CA ARG A 120 -0.39 10.42 -20.37
C ARG A 120 -1.30 9.19 -20.28
N ARG A 121 -1.98 8.80 -21.37
CA ARG A 121 -2.94 7.68 -21.41
C ARG A 121 -2.43 6.41 -20.72
N ILE A 122 -1.19 6.00 -21.00
CA ILE A 122 -0.64 4.76 -20.45
C ILE A 122 -0.59 4.77 -18.92
N VAL A 123 -0.36 5.93 -18.29
CA VAL A 123 -0.32 6.05 -16.83
C VAL A 123 -1.73 5.94 -16.23
N LEU A 124 -2.72 6.53 -16.91
CA LEU A 124 -4.14 6.40 -16.54
C LEU A 124 -4.59 4.94 -16.66
N GLU A 125 -4.20 4.24 -17.73
CA GLU A 125 -4.50 2.82 -17.89
C GLU A 125 -3.84 1.95 -16.83
N VAL A 126 -2.59 2.26 -16.43
CA VAL A 126 -1.92 1.62 -15.30
C VAL A 126 -2.70 1.84 -14.00
N GLN A 127 -3.11 3.06 -13.69
CA GLN A 127 -3.91 3.33 -12.49
C GLN A 127 -5.22 2.54 -12.50
N ARG A 128 -5.91 2.51 -13.65
CA ARG A 128 -7.15 1.73 -13.80
C ARG A 128 -6.92 0.23 -13.58
N ALA A 129 -5.80 -0.32 -14.05
CA ALA A 129 -5.42 -1.72 -13.84
C ALA A 129 -5.02 -2.02 -12.38
N CYS A 130 -4.42 -1.05 -11.68
CA CYS A 130 -4.03 -1.18 -10.28
C CYS A 130 -5.24 -1.14 -9.32
N LEU A 131 -6.32 -0.42 -9.66
CA LEU A 131 -7.47 -0.26 -8.76
C LEU A 131 -8.04 -1.62 -8.29
N PRO A 132 -8.41 -2.58 -9.15
CA PRO A 132 -8.87 -3.89 -8.70
C PRO A 132 -7.88 -4.61 -7.77
N ALA A 133 -6.57 -4.40 -7.91
CA ALA A 133 -5.59 -5.01 -7.02
C ALA A 133 -5.74 -4.49 -5.59
N SER A 134 -5.89 -3.17 -5.41
CA SER A 134 -6.07 -2.56 -4.09
C SER A 134 -7.43 -2.94 -3.48
N ILE A 135 -8.50 -2.95 -4.28
CA ILE A 135 -9.83 -3.40 -3.85
C ILE A 135 -9.79 -4.85 -3.37
N GLY A 136 -9.17 -5.72 -4.17
CA GLY A 136 -9.01 -7.14 -3.88
C GLY A 136 -8.18 -7.37 -2.61
N HIS A 137 -7.09 -6.62 -2.44
CA HIS A 137 -6.24 -6.66 -1.25
C HIS A 137 -7.02 -6.29 0.01
N THR A 138 -7.76 -5.18 0.01
CA THR A 138 -8.59 -4.78 1.16
C THR A 138 -9.65 -5.82 1.49
N ARG A 139 -10.32 -6.39 0.47
CA ARG A 139 -11.30 -7.47 0.66
C ARG A 139 -10.67 -8.73 1.24
N ARG A 140 -9.45 -9.09 0.80
CA ARG A 140 -8.68 -10.19 1.36
C ARG A 140 -8.41 -9.97 2.85
N LEU A 141 -7.87 -8.81 3.22
CA LEU A 141 -7.61 -8.48 4.63
C LEU A 141 -8.88 -8.55 5.48
N ARG A 142 -10.01 -8.07 4.93
CA ARG A 142 -11.29 -8.14 5.63
C ARG A 142 -11.80 -9.58 5.77
N SER A 143 -11.58 -10.44 4.77
CA SER A 143 -11.94 -11.86 4.86
C SER A 143 -11.14 -12.62 5.92
N ASP A 144 -9.92 -12.15 6.24
CA ASP A 144 -9.14 -12.70 7.37
C ASP A 144 -9.81 -12.36 8.73
N LEU A 145 -10.51 -11.22 8.82
CA LEU A 145 -11.24 -10.78 10.02
C LEU A 145 -12.66 -11.37 10.10
N GLU A 146 -13.26 -11.70 8.96
CA GLU A 146 -14.61 -12.25 8.83
C GLU A 146 -14.57 -13.64 8.14
N PRO A 147 -13.92 -14.66 8.75
CA PRO A 147 -13.63 -15.94 8.07
C PRO A 147 -14.89 -16.73 7.68
N PHE A 148 -16.05 -16.43 8.28
CA PHE A 148 -17.33 -17.07 7.98
C PHE A 148 -18.07 -16.41 6.80
N ASP A 149 -17.66 -15.21 6.36
CA ASP A 149 -18.24 -14.56 5.18
C ASP A 149 -17.60 -15.10 3.90
N THR A 150 -18.13 -16.23 3.44
CA THR A 150 -17.72 -16.87 2.18
C THR A 150 -18.00 -15.99 0.96
N THR A 151 -18.98 -15.07 1.04
CA THR A 151 -19.31 -14.16 -0.07
C THR A 151 -18.23 -13.09 -0.22
N LEU A 152 -17.76 -12.52 0.89
CA LEU A 152 -16.64 -11.57 0.89
C LEU A 152 -15.37 -12.22 0.35
N ARG A 153 -15.07 -13.46 0.79
CA ARG A 153 -13.93 -14.23 0.29
C ARG A 153 -14.00 -14.44 -1.23
N GLN A 154 -15.15 -14.88 -1.73
CA GLN A 154 -15.37 -15.09 -3.17
C GLN A 154 -15.21 -13.80 -3.97
N ARG A 155 -15.77 -12.68 -3.49
CA ARG A 155 -15.59 -11.35 -4.10
C ARG A 155 -14.13 -10.92 -4.12
N ALA A 156 -13.36 -11.21 -3.07
CA ALA A 156 -11.93 -10.93 -3.03
C ALA A 156 -11.19 -11.68 -4.14
N VAL A 157 -11.48 -12.98 -4.31
CA VAL A 157 -10.89 -13.82 -5.38
C VAL A 157 -11.22 -13.25 -6.77
N GLU A 158 -12.50 -13.02 -7.08
CA GLU A 158 -12.93 -12.50 -8.39
C GLU A 158 -12.28 -11.14 -8.72
N THR A 159 -12.17 -10.28 -7.71
CA THR A 159 -11.56 -8.96 -7.87
C THR A 159 -10.06 -9.07 -8.14
N LEU A 160 -9.37 -9.95 -7.41
CA LEU A 160 -7.93 -10.17 -7.58
C LEU A 160 -7.61 -10.88 -8.91
N GLU A 161 -8.45 -11.79 -9.39
CA GLU A 161 -8.31 -12.39 -10.72
C GLU A 161 -8.44 -11.34 -11.82
N THR A 162 -9.41 -10.44 -11.68
CA THR A 162 -9.57 -9.27 -12.56
C THR A 162 -8.31 -8.40 -12.53
N ALA A 163 -7.74 -8.16 -11.34
CA ALA A 163 -6.51 -7.39 -11.17
C ALA A 163 -5.32 -8.04 -11.87
N VAL A 164 -5.10 -9.35 -11.65
CA VAL A 164 -4.01 -10.10 -12.27
C VAL A 164 -4.12 -10.07 -13.79
N ALA A 165 -5.32 -10.26 -14.35
CA ALA A 165 -5.54 -10.17 -15.79
C ALA A 165 -5.20 -8.78 -16.34
N ALA A 166 -5.71 -7.72 -15.71
CA ALA A 166 -5.47 -6.34 -16.15
C ALA A 166 -3.98 -5.92 -16.02
N LEU A 167 -3.30 -6.35 -14.96
CA LEU A 167 -1.90 -6.03 -14.74
C LEU A 167 -0.97 -6.78 -15.71
N ARG A 168 -1.29 -8.03 -16.04
CA ARG A 168 -0.55 -8.80 -17.07
C ARG A 168 -0.75 -8.23 -18.48
N ASP A 169 -1.92 -7.67 -18.78
CA ASP A 169 -2.17 -7.00 -20.06
C ASP A 169 -1.36 -5.70 -20.21
N ILE A 170 -1.28 -4.89 -19.15
CA ILE A 170 -0.62 -3.57 -19.21
C ILE A 170 0.91 -3.63 -19.09
N GLU A 171 1.46 -4.62 -18.39
CA GLU A 171 2.92 -4.76 -18.19
C GLU A 171 3.74 -4.75 -19.50
N PRO A 172 3.47 -5.59 -20.52
CA PRO A 172 4.28 -5.63 -21.74
C PRO A 172 4.21 -4.32 -22.53
N ARG A 173 3.13 -3.54 -22.36
CA ARG A 173 2.96 -2.23 -23.02
C ARG A 173 3.89 -1.17 -22.42
N LEU A 174 4.32 -1.33 -21.18
CA LEU A 174 5.34 -0.50 -20.52
C LEU A 174 6.77 -0.95 -20.89
N GLU A 175 6.96 -2.19 -21.32
CA GLU A 175 8.26 -2.69 -21.81
C GLU A 175 8.56 -2.28 -23.24
N ALA A 176 7.52 -2.24 -24.09
CA ALA A 176 7.68 -1.88 -25.48
C ALA A 176 8.34 -0.50 -25.59
N PRO A 177 9.37 -0.33 -26.45
CA PRO A 177 9.91 0.99 -26.73
C PRO A 177 8.77 1.88 -27.25
N PRO A 178 8.76 3.18 -26.91
CA PRO A 178 7.76 4.07 -27.51
C PRO A 178 7.85 3.90 -29.02
N ALA A 179 6.69 3.73 -29.68
CA ALA A 179 6.64 3.75 -31.13
C ALA A 179 7.44 4.97 -31.60
N LYS A 180 8.28 4.81 -32.64
CA LYS A 180 9.12 5.89 -33.18
C LYS A 180 8.23 6.95 -33.85
N THR A 181 7.40 7.64 -33.09
CA THR A 181 6.68 8.83 -33.51
C THR A 181 7.70 9.97 -33.53
N LYS A 182 7.83 10.61 -34.69
CA LYS A 182 8.92 11.56 -35.04
C LYS A 182 8.96 12.86 -34.21
N SER A 183 8.18 12.96 -33.15
CA SER A 183 8.22 14.03 -32.16
C SER A 183 7.65 13.49 -30.85
N ALA A 184 8.41 13.52 -29.76
CA ALA A 184 7.83 13.28 -28.44
C ALA A 184 6.78 14.38 -28.20
N HIS A 185 5.50 14.01 -28.10
CA HIS A 185 4.46 14.97 -27.78
C HIS A 185 4.77 15.58 -26.41
N PRO A 186 4.65 16.91 -26.23
CA PRO A 186 4.76 17.54 -24.92
C PRO A 186 3.88 16.80 -23.90
N GLY A 187 4.49 16.35 -22.79
CA GLY A 187 3.82 15.59 -21.74
C GLY A 187 3.78 14.07 -21.94
N SER A 188 4.48 13.54 -22.94
CA SER A 188 4.72 12.08 -23.06
C SER A 188 5.53 11.55 -21.88
N LEU A 189 5.28 10.30 -21.51
CA LEU A 189 5.97 9.65 -20.39
C LEU A 189 7.47 9.50 -20.67
N ARG A 190 8.31 9.99 -19.74
CA ARG A 190 9.77 9.85 -19.82
C ARG A 190 10.18 8.38 -19.58
N PRO A 191 11.36 7.95 -20.08
CA PRO A 191 11.83 6.57 -19.86
C PRO A 191 11.90 6.16 -18.38
N ALA A 192 12.37 7.05 -17.50
CA ALA A 192 12.41 6.82 -16.06
C ALA A 192 11.00 6.66 -15.45
N GLU A 193 10.05 7.53 -15.82
CA GLU A 193 8.67 7.44 -15.36
C GLU A 193 7.99 6.14 -15.84
N ARG A 194 8.26 5.74 -17.09
CA ARG A 194 7.78 4.46 -17.62
C ARG A 194 8.35 3.29 -16.84
N LYS A 195 9.65 3.32 -16.53
CA LYS A 195 10.30 2.29 -15.73
C LYS A 195 9.71 2.22 -14.33
N ALA A 196 9.51 3.36 -13.67
CA ALA A 196 8.86 3.43 -12.36
C ALA A 196 7.44 2.85 -12.41
N ALA A 197 6.64 3.20 -13.42
CA ALA A 197 5.30 2.63 -13.62
C ALA A 197 5.34 1.11 -13.83
N GLN A 198 6.31 0.61 -14.61
CA GLN A 198 6.50 -0.83 -14.82
C GLN A 198 6.80 -1.57 -13.51
N LEU A 199 7.71 -1.03 -12.69
CA LEU A 199 8.06 -1.63 -11.40
C LEU A 199 6.86 -1.60 -10.44
N GLN A 200 6.07 -0.54 -10.45
CA GLN A 200 4.83 -0.45 -9.68
C GLN A 200 3.80 -1.50 -10.11
N VAL A 201 3.62 -1.72 -11.42
CA VAL A 201 2.73 -2.77 -11.98
C VAL A 201 3.20 -4.15 -11.54
N ARG A 202 4.50 -4.46 -11.67
CA ARG A 202 5.08 -5.74 -11.23
C ARG A 202 4.90 -5.99 -9.74
N PHE A 203 5.11 -4.96 -8.92
CA PHE A 203 4.87 -5.03 -7.48
C PHE A 203 3.40 -5.35 -7.17
N ARG A 204 2.45 -4.61 -7.78
CA ARG A 204 1.01 -4.85 -7.56
C ARG A 204 0.56 -6.22 -8.06
N LEU A 205 1.10 -6.68 -9.19
CA LEU A 205 0.83 -8.01 -9.73
C LEU A 205 1.31 -9.09 -8.76
N ALA A 206 2.51 -8.96 -8.21
CA ALA A 206 3.03 -9.89 -7.24
C ALA A 206 2.18 -9.93 -5.96
N VAL A 207 1.79 -8.78 -5.42
CA VAL A 207 0.91 -8.72 -4.23
C VAL A 207 -0.44 -9.39 -4.51
N ALA A 208 -1.06 -9.11 -5.68
CA ALA A 208 -2.33 -9.74 -6.04
C ALA A 208 -2.20 -11.28 -6.18
N LEU A 209 -1.08 -11.78 -6.70
CA LEU A 209 -0.78 -13.22 -6.76
C LEU A 209 -0.61 -13.83 -5.36
N LEU A 210 0.06 -13.14 -4.43
CA LEU A 210 0.19 -13.58 -3.04
C LEU A 210 -1.18 -13.60 -2.33
N ASP A 211 -2.00 -12.59 -2.54
CA ASP A 211 -3.35 -12.51 -1.98
C ASP A 211 -4.26 -13.64 -2.51
N LEU A 212 -4.19 -13.95 -3.82
CA LEU A 212 -4.90 -15.09 -4.39
C LEU A 212 -4.40 -16.42 -3.83
N ALA A 213 -3.09 -16.57 -3.68
CA ALA A 213 -2.51 -17.77 -3.09
C ALA A 213 -2.98 -17.96 -1.64
N HIS A 214 -3.08 -16.89 -0.87
CA HIS A 214 -3.61 -16.91 0.49
C HIS A 214 -5.09 -17.32 0.54
N LEU A 215 -5.90 -16.82 -0.40
CA LEU A 215 -7.34 -17.10 -0.46
C LEU A 215 -7.69 -18.48 -1.04
N ARG A 216 -6.79 -19.13 -1.79
CA ARG A 216 -7.06 -20.44 -2.40
C ARG A 216 -6.70 -21.58 -1.45
N VAL A 217 -7.70 -22.38 -1.10
CA VAL A 217 -7.53 -23.59 -0.27
C VAL A 217 -6.99 -24.75 -1.13
N ASP A 218 -7.45 -24.86 -2.38
CA ASP A 218 -7.05 -25.89 -3.36
C ASP A 218 -7.13 -25.36 -4.80
N PRO A 219 -6.34 -25.89 -5.76
CA PRO A 219 -5.29 -26.90 -5.56
C PRO A 219 -3.95 -26.30 -5.12
N ALA A 220 -3.26 -27.00 -4.21
CA ALA A 220 -1.95 -26.59 -3.68
C ALA A 220 -0.87 -26.30 -4.74
N ALA A 221 -0.96 -26.92 -5.93
CA ALA A 221 -0.02 -26.69 -7.03
C ALA A 221 -0.16 -25.28 -7.63
N GLU A 222 -1.38 -24.82 -7.88
CA GLU A 222 -1.64 -23.48 -8.40
C GLU A 222 -1.25 -22.41 -7.39
N ARG A 223 -1.56 -22.65 -6.11
CA ARG A 223 -1.12 -21.79 -5.01
C ARG A 223 0.39 -21.60 -5.02
N LYS A 224 1.16 -22.70 -5.06
CA LYS A 224 2.62 -22.65 -5.10
C LYS A 224 3.15 -21.96 -6.36
N ALA A 225 2.55 -22.22 -7.52
CA ALA A 225 2.94 -21.59 -8.78
C ALA A 225 2.77 -20.06 -8.72
N ALA A 226 1.63 -19.58 -8.20
CA ALA A 226 1.36 -18.15 -8.03
C ALA A 226 2.38 -17.49 -7.08
N VAL A 227 2.72 -18.13 -5.96
CA VAL A 227 3.71 -17.59 -5.01
C VAL A 227 5.11 -17.55 -5.63
N VAL A 228 5.52 -18.57 -6.38
CA VAL A 228 6.82 -18.59 -7.08
C VAL A 228 6.91 -17.49 -8.13
N GLU A 229 5.84 -17.27 -8.90
CA GLU A 229 5.76 -16.16 -9.85
C GLU A 229 5.86 -14.81 -9.15
N ALA A 230 5.11 -14.61 -8.06
CA ALA A 230 5.16 -13.40 -7.24
C ALA A 230 6.58 -13.12 -6.72
N GLN A 231 7.26 -14.12 -6.18
CA GLN A 231 8.64 -13.98 -5.68
C GLN A 231 9.62 -13.57 -6.79
N LYS A 232 9.47 -14.08 -8.02
CA LYS A 232 10.29 -13.68 -9.16
C LYS A 232 10.07 -12.20 -9.49
N LEU A 233 8.81 -11.75 -9.53
CA LEU A 233 8.46 -10.35 -9.78
C LEU A 233 9.03 -9.43 -8.69
N LEU A 234 8.84 -9.78 -7.42
CA LEU A 234 9.32 -9.00 -6.27
C LEU A 234 10.83 -8.88 -6.22
N LYS A 235 11.56 -9.96 -6.54
CA LYS A 235 13.01 -9.93 -6.67
C LYS A 235 13.44 -8.93 -7.75
N GLY A 236 12.81 -8.99 -8.93
CA GLY A 236 13.08 -8.05 -10.01
C GLY A 236 12.79 -6.59 -9.63
N VAL A 237 11.74 -6.33 -8.84
CA VAL A 237 11.44 -5.00 -8.30
C VAL A 237 12.53 -4.55 -7.33
N GLY A 238 12.92 -5.39 -6.36
CA GLY A 238 13.94 -5.06 -5.37
C GLY A 238 15.35 -4.85 -5.94
N GLU A 239 15.64 -5.41 -7.12
CA GLU A 239 16.93 -5.24 -7.82
C GLU A 239 16.94 -4.02 -8.77
N SER A 240 15.77 -3.55 -9.22
CA SER A 240 15.66 -2.54 -10.29
C SER A 240 15.08 -1.19 -9.84
N ALA A 241 14.48 -1.11 -8.67
CA ALA A 241 13.84 0.11 -8.19
C ALA A 241 14.86 1.08 -7.58
N GLU A 242 14.72 2.36 -7.94
CA GLU A 242 15.46 3.48 -7.32
C GLU A 242 14.72 4.04 -6.09
N ASP A 243 13.45 3.69 -5.92
CA ASP A 243 12.62 4.08 -4.78
C ASP A 243 12.82 3.11 -3.62
N ASP A 244 13.54 3.56 -2.59
CA ASP A 244 13.82 2.77 -1.38
C ASP A 244 12.56 2.23 -0.71
N THR A 245 11.47 3.01 -0.66
CA THR A 245 10.20 2.56 -0.08
C THR A 245 9.62 1.40 -0.89
N LEU A 246 9.67 1.46 -2.23
CA LEU A 246 9.22 0.36 -3.09
C LEU A 246 10.11 -0.89 -2.92
N VAL A 247 11.42 -0.72 -2.81
CA VAL A 247 12.37 -1.81 -2.55
C VAL A 247 12.05 -2.52 -1.23
N TRP A 248 11.85 -1.76 -0.15
CA TRP A 248 11.50 -2.31 1.16
C TRP A 248 10.16 -3.02 1.16
N ARG A 249 9.13 -2.43 0.52
CA ARG A 249 7.83 -3.10 0.33
C ARG A 249 7.98 -4.42 -0.43
N ALA A 250 8.74 -4.44 -1.52
CA ALA A 250 8.96 -5.65 -2.29
C ALA A 250 9.64 -6.76 -1.47
N ARG A 251 10.61 -6.39 -0.61
CA ARG A 251 11.28 -7.32 0.31
C ARG A 251 10.34 -7.88 1.38
N MET A 252 9.43 -7.08 1.93
CA MET A 252 8.43 -7.56 2.90
C MET A 252 7.48 -8.58 2.28
N GLU A 253 6.96 -8.28 1.09
CA GLU A 253 6.05 -9.19 0.39
C GLU A 253 6.78 -10.46 -0.08
N PHE A 254 8.07 -10.38 -0.35
CA PHE A 254 8.89 -11.55 -0.65
C PHE A 254 8.95 -12.53 0.54
N VAL A 255 9.12 -12.00 1.76
CA VAL A 255 9.07 -12.80 3.00
C VAL A 255 7.68 -13.43 3.19
N GLN A 256 6.61 -12.69 2.93
CA GLN A 256 5.25 -13.25 2.96
C GLN A 256 5.10 -14.42 1.96
N GLY A 257 5.70 -14.32 0.78
CA GLY A 257 5.78 -15.44 -0.16
C GLY A 257 6.53 -16.65 0.40
N CYS A 258 7.62 -16.46 1.16
CA CYS A 258 8.32 -17.57 1.81
C CYS A 258 7.44 -18.25 2.87
N LEU A 259 6.67 -17.48 3.65
CA LEU A 259 5.70 -18.01 4.61
C LEU A 259 4.62 -18.86 3.93
N LEU A 260 4.05 -18.37 2.82
CA LEU A 260 3.00 -19.10 2.07
C LEU A 260 3.49 -20.40 1.41
N LEU A 261 4.81 -20.56 1.25
CA LEU A 261 5.44 -21.78 0.76
C LEU A 261 5.85 -22.74 1.89
N ASP A 262 5.60 -22.37 3.16
CA ASP A 262 6.05 -23.10 4.35
C ASP A 262 7.59 -23.26 4.42
N ASP A 263 8.35 -22.41 3.72
CA ASP A 263 9.82 -22.40 3.76
C ASP A 263 10.32 -21.56 4.94
N PHE A 264 10.10 -22.07 6.15
CA PHE A 264 10.39 -21.35 7.39
C PHE A 264 11.88 -21.03 7.54
N ALA A 265 12.78 -21.91 7.07
CA ALA A 265 14.22 -21.69 7.14
C ALA A 265 14.68 -20.54 6.23
N ARG A 266 14.10 -20.40 5.05
CA ARG A 266 14.37 -19.24 4.17
C ARG A 266 13.70 -17.97 4.69
N THR A 267 12.49 -18.09 5.24
CA THR A 267 11.77 -16.97 5.85
C THR A 267 12.59 -16.35 6.98
N GLN A 268 13.04 -17.17 7.94
CA GLN A 268 13.91 -16.77 9.05
C GLN A 268 15.16 -16.03 8.55
N ARG A 269 15.93 -16.65 7.65
CA ARG A 269 17.17 -16.04 7.11
C ARG A 269 16.93 -14.71 6.41
N THR A 270 15.80 -14.58 5.71
CA THR A 270 15.46 -13.35 4.98
C THR A 270 15.04 -12.26 5.96
N LEU A 271 14.24 -12.58 6.98
CA LEU A 271 13.89 -11.64 8.04
C LEU A 271 15.11 -11.16 8.82
N ASP A 272 16.00 -12.07 9.22
CA ASP A 272 17.23 -11.74 9.94
C ASP A 272 18.09 -10.76 9.12
N ALA A 273 18.22 -10.99 7.82
CA ALA A 273 18.96 -10.10 6.92
C ALA A 273 18.30 -8.72 6.79
N LEU A 274 16.97 -8.64 6.78
CA LEU A 274 16.25 -7.37 6.67
C LEU A 274 16.31 -6.56 7.97
N GLU A 275 16.24 -7.21 9.12
CA GLU A 275 16.40 -6.56 10.43
C GLU A 275 17.83 -6.03 10.62
N GLN A 276 18.84 -6.72 10.09
CA GLN A 276 20.24 -6.27 10.12
C GLN A 276 20.53 -5.12 9.15
N ALA A 277 19.67 -4.89 8.15
CA ALA A 277 19.87 -3.88 7.11
C ALA A 277 19.35 -2.48 7.49
N ASP A 278 19.18 -2.21 8.79
CA ASP A 278 18.67 -0.94 9.35
C ASP A 278 17.34 -0.49 8.69
N PRO A 279 16.23 -1.22 8.94
CA PRO A 279 14.96 -0.96 8.28
C PRO A 279 14.43 0.44 8.62
N PRO A 280 13.87 1.19 7.63
CA PRO A 280 13.20 2.45 7.92
C PRO A 280 12.09 2.26 8.96
N ALA A 281 11.87 3.28 9.80
CA ALA A 281 10.96 3.20 10.94
C ALA A 281 9.55 2.72 10.57
N GLU A 282 9.05 3.08 9.39
CA GLU A 282 7.73 2.65 8.88
C GLU A 282 7.61 1.14 8.60
N PHE A 283 8.73 0.42 8.46
CA PHE A 283 8.75 -1.03 8.22
C PHE A 283 9.03 -1.87 9.45
N VAL A 284 9.45 -1.27 10.58
CA VAL A 284 9.83 -1.99 11.80
C VAL A 284 8.67 -2.83 12.34
N ASP A 285 7.48 -2.23 12.46
CA ASP A 285 6.31 -2.94 12.97
C ASP A 285 5.82 -4.02 12.00
N ARG A 286 6.02 -3.81 10.69
CA ARG A 286 5.67 -4.79 9.66
C ARG A 286 6.62 -6.00 9.68
N LEU A 287 7.91 -5.78 9.88
CA LEU A 287 8.90 -6.84 10.09
C LEU A 287 8.57 -7.68 11.32
N LEU A 288 8.23 -7.01 12.43
CA LEU A 288 7.78 -7.69 13.65
C LEU A 288 6.52 -8.53 13.40
N ALA A 289 5.55 -8.02 12.65
CA ALA A 289 4.35 -8.78 12.28
C ALA A 289 4.69 -10.06 11.51
N LEU A 290 5.61 -9.98 10.54
CA LEU A 290 6.09 -11.15 9.78
C LEU A 290 6.86 -12.15 10.67
N ARG A 291 7.66 -11.65 11.63
CA ARG A 291 8.35 -12.48 12.62
C ARG A 291 7.36 -13.24 13.50
N VAL A 292 6.34 -12.56 14.00
CA VAL A 292 5.28 -13.17 14.82
C VAL A 292 4.52 -14.23 14.03
N ARG A 293 4.21 -13.98 12.75
CA ARG A 293 3.58 -14.97 11.86
C ARG A 293 4.46 -16.21 11.64
N LEU A 294 5.77 -16.02 11.47
CA LEU A 294 6.71 -17.14 11.37
C LEU A 294 6.68 -18.01 12.63
N LEU A 295 6.76 -17.40 13.81
CA LEU A 295 6.71 -18.11 15.10
C LEU A 295 5.36 -18.81 15.30
N LEU A 296 4.26 -18.16 14.91
CA LEU A 296 2.92 -18.75 14.94
C LEU A 296 2.84 -19.99 14.05
N ALA A 297 3.37 -19.94 12.81
CA ALA A 297 3.41 -21.06 11.90
C ALA A 297 4.27 -22.22 12.42
N GLN A 298 5.35 -21.91 13.14
CA GLN A 298 6.22 -22.87 13.83
C GLN A 298 5.65 -23.39 15.16
N LYS A 299 4.47 -22.90 15.59
CA LYS A 299 3.84 -23.19 16.88
C LYS A 299 4.67 -22.74 18.10
N GLU A 300 5.55 -21.77 17.92
CA GLU A 300 6.35 -21.15 18.99
C GLU A 300 5.60 -20.00 19.68
N PHE A 301 4.40 -20.30 20.21
CA PHE A 301 3.48 -19.27 20.69
C PHE A 301 4.04 -18.40 21.83
N ARG A 302 4.86 -18.99 22.72
CA ARG A 302 5.48 -18.26 23.83
C ARG A 302 6.46 -17.19 23.34
N SER A 303 7.27 -17.53 22.34
CA SER A 303 8.22 -16.62 21.71
C SER A 303 7.48 -15.47 21.02
N ALA A 304 6.40 -15.79 20.30
CA ALA A 304 5.55 -14.81 19.63
C ALA A 304 4.90 -13.80 20.61
N LEU A 305 4.31 -14.28 21.71
CA LEU A 305 3.73 -13.42 22.74
C LEU A 305 4.78 -12.55 23.45
N ALA A 306 5.98 -13.07 23.67
CA ALA A 306 7.07 -12.31 24.28
C ALA A 306 7.48 -11.11 23.42
N LEU A 307 7.60 -11.30 22.09
CA LEU A 307 7.92 -10.22 21.16
C LEU A 307 6.82 -9.14 21.13
N LEU A 308 5.55 -9.54 21.10
CA LEU A 308 4.43 -8.62 21.11
C LEU A 308 4.39 -7.79 22.40
N LYS A 309 4.57 -8.44 23.56
CA LYS A 309 4.63 -7.75 24.86
C LYS A 309 5.80 -6.78 24.95
N GLN A 310 6.97 -7.14 24.40
CA GLN A 310 8.12 -6.23 24.33
C GLN A 310 7.77 -4.97 23.51
N ARG A 311 7.06 -5.14 22.39
CA ARG A 311 6.65 -4.01 21.55
C ARG A 311 5.59 -3.12 22.21
N GLU A 312 4.67 -3.68 22.98
CA GLU A 312 3.68 -2.93 23.76
C GLU A 312 4.32 -2.04 24.83
N GLN A 313 5.48 -2.44 25.37
CA GLN A 313 6.24 -1.66 26.35
C GLN A 313 7.02 -0.51 25.71
N ALA A 314 7.24 -0.55 24.39
CA ALA A 314 7.90 0.53 23.67
C ALA A 314 6.96 1.73 23.48
N PRO A 315 7.48 2.97 23.51
CA PRO A 315 6.66 4.17 23.30
C PRO A 315 6.04 4.19 21.90
N GLY A 316 4.82 4.69 21.81
CA GLY A 316 4.08 4.84 20.55
C GLY A 316 2.80 4.02 20.50
N ILE A 317 2.01 4.24 19.45
CA ILE A 317 0.77 3.50 19.22
C ILE A 317 1.16 2.14 18.61
N VAL A 318 0.63 1.05 19.18
CA VAL A 318 0.79 -0.29 18.61
C VAL A 318 -0.16 -0.42 17.41
N PRO A 319 0.33 -0.73 16.19
CA PRO A 319 -0.52 -0.89 15.02
C PRO A 319 -1.58 -1.98 15.23
N GLY A 320 -2.77 -1.77 14.64
CA GLY A 320 -3.87 -2.73 14.74
C GLY A 320 -3.52 -4.13 14.25
N GLU A 321 -2.62 -4.26 13.27
CA GLU A 321 -2.11 -5.55 12.81
C GLU A 321 -1.43 -6.36 13.93
N LEU A 322 -0.59 -5.72 14.74
CA LEU A 322 0.10 -6.39 15.85
C LEU A 322 -0.88 -6.75 16.98
N GLN A 323 -1.89 -5.91 17.21
CA GLN A 323 -2.95 -6.21 18.19
C GLN A 323 -3.78 -7.43 17.74
N ALA A 324 -4.13 -7.51 16.46
CA ALA A 324 -4.82 -8.67 15.89
C ALA A 324 -3.97 -9.95 16.02
N LEU A 325 -2.67 -9.86 15.71
CA LEU A 325 -1.74 -10.98 15.88
C LEU A 325 -1.62 -11.43 17.35
N ALA A 326 -1.69 -10.51 18.31
CA ALA A 326 -1.67 -10.87 19.73
C ALA A 326 -2.88 -11.74 20.12
N VAL A 327 -4.07 -11.40 19.62
CA VAL A 327 -5.28 -12.20 19.81
C VAL A 327 -5.15 -13.56 19.10
N GLU A 328 -4.68 -13.57 17.85
CA GLU A 328 -4.50 -14.80 17.07
C GLU A 328 -3.54 -15.79 17.75
N VAL A 329 -2.37 -15.31 18.19
CA VAL A 329 -1.38 -16.12 18.90
C VAL A 329 -1.93 -16.64 20.22
N ALA A 330 -2.64 -15.81 21.00
CA ALA A 330 -3.23 -16.24 22.26
C ALA A 330 -4.31 -17.32 22.07
N LEU A 331 -5.14 -17.19 21.04
CA LEU A 331 -6.14 -18.19 20.68
C LEU A 331 -5.49 -19.50 20.20
N ALA A 332 -4.45 -19.42 19.37
CA ALA A 332 -3.71 -20.60 18.91
C ALA A 332 -3.02 -21.35 20.07
N ASP A 333 -2.39 -20.61 20.99
CA ASP A 333 -1.79 -21.16 22.21
C ASP A 333 -2.84 -21.85 23.09
N TRP A 334 -3.99 -21.20 23.30
CA TRP A 334 -5.09 -21.78 24.08
C TRP A 334 -5.61 -23.08 23.45
N ARG A 335 -5.88 -23.10 22.14
CA ARG A 335 -6.33 -24.29 21.40
C ARG A 335 -5.33 -25.43 21.49
N SER A 336 -4.04 -25.13 21.38
CA SER A 336 -2.98 -26.14 21.49
C SER A 336 -2.94 -26.85 22.85
N ARG A 337 -3.40 -26.18 23.91
CA ARG A 337 -3.51 -26.73 25.28
C ARG A 337 -4.85 -27.40 25.57
N HIS A 338 -5.88 -27.14 24.76
CA HIS A 338 -7.25 -27.63 24.96
C HIS A 338 -7.84 -28.27 23.69
N PRO A 339 -7.22 -29.32 23.13
CA PRO A 339 -7.64 -29.92 21.86
C PRO A 339 -9.08 -30.47 21.90
N GLU A 340 -9.57 -30.89 23.07
CA GLU A 340 -10.93 -31.41 23.24
C GLU A 340 -12.03 -30.35 23.08
N SER A 341 -11.68 -29.06 23.17
CA SER A 341 -12.65 -27.96 23.06
C SER A 341 -13.01 -27.65 21.61
N ASP A 342 -12.08 -27.82 20.66
CA ASP A 342 -12.34 -27.61 19.23
C ASP A 342 -13.31 -28.67 18.66
N ALA A 343 -13.28 -29.90 19.20
CA ALA A 343 -14.20 -30.97 18.79
C ALA A 343 -15.68 -30.67 19.14
N ARG A 344 -15.94 -29.76 20.09
CA ARG A 344 -17.31 -29.37 20.49
C ARG A 344 -17.83 -28.13 19.77
N LEU A 345 -16.97 -27.43 19.03
CA LEU A 345 -17.28 -26.20 18.30
C LEU A 345 -17.38 -26.40 16.79
N SER A 346 -17.08 -27.61 16.29
CA SER A 346 -17.39 -27.99 14.91
C SER A 346 -18.88 -28.39 14.84
N PRO A 347 -19.72 -27.69 14.07
CA PRO A 347 -21.14 -28.00 13.92
C PRO A 347 -21.41 -29.35 13.26
#